data_AF-M1LWX6-F1
#
_entry.id   AF-M1LWX6-F1
#
_cell.length_a   1.000
_cell.length_b   1.000
_cell.length_c   1.000
_cell.angle_alpha   90.00
_cell.angle_beta   90.00
_cell.angle_gamma   90.00
#
_symmetry.space_group_name_H-M   'P 1'
#
loop_
_entity.id
_entity.type
_entity.pdbx_description
1 polymer ?
#
loop_
_entity_poly.entity_id
_entity_poly.type
_entity_poly.pdbx_seq_one_letter_code
_entity_poly.pdbx_strand_id
1 'polypeptide(L)'
;MKSFPFDKFKEGFIKEIKSVFTQFIDKYKDKKPYIFTILVPDYIATNHPKSYCISFNGNTTDEFEAEGYCYTTRDSDELYYKYCSDEWNDHSISENDFPECNKIVLEYIIENENVISNKDYNYTDEFLQFREDFFDTLIKSIEQLRAEEFFKSVYQEHILINFEVREYYQEDEMLEIFKRLNTKEELSIYAKWL
;
A
#
# COMPACT_ATOMS: atom_id res chain seq x y z
N MET A 1 14.38 13.79 -17.92
CA MET A 1 13.32 12.78 -17.98
C MET A 1 12.04 13.46 -18.44
N LYS A 2 11.13 12.77 -19.13
CA LYS A 2 9.77 13.31 -19.31
C LYS A 2 9.11 13.43 -17.94
N SER A 3 8.21 14.39 -17.79
CA SER A 3 7.47 14.56 -16.53
C SER A 3 6.44 13.46 -16.34
N PHE A 4 6.33 12.92 -15.13
CA PHE A 4 5.28 11.97 -14.77
C PHE A 4 3.92 12.68 -14.71
N PRO A 5 2.83 12.09 -15.25
CA PRO A 5 1.51 12.73 -15.27
C PRO A 5 0.79 12.59 -13.92
N PHE A 6 1.30 13.27 -12.88
CA PHE A 6 0.81 13.15 -11.50
C PHE A 6 -0.70 13.40 -11.33
N ASP A 7 -1.27 14.40 -12.01
CA ASP A 7 -2.70 14.71 -11.89
C ASP A 7 -3.57 13.53 -12.37
N LYS A 8 -3.26 13.02 -13.57
CA LYS A 8 -3.96 11.86 -14.15
C LYS A 8 -3.76 10.61 -13.30
N PHE A 9 -2.54 10.38 -12.82
CA PHE A 9 -2.22 9.26 -11.95
C PHE A 9 -3.02 9.32 -10.64
N LYS A 10 -3.07 10.48 -9.98
CA LYS A 10 -3.80 10.67 -8.73
C LYS A 10 -5.30 10.39 -8.89
N GLU A 11 -5.91 10.89 -9.96
CA GLU A 11 -7.33 10.62 -10.27
C GLU A 11 -7.59 9.12 -10.44
N GLY A 12 -6.74 8.43 -11.21
CA GLY A 12 -6.79 6.98 -11.38
C GLY A 12 -6.63 6.24 -10.06
N PHE A 13 -5.63 6.62 -9.26
CA PHE A 13 -5.31 5.93 -8.01
C PHE A 13 -6.45 6.04 -7.00
N ILE A 14 -7.03 7.23 -6.81
CA ILE A 14 -8.19 7.44 -5.94
C ILE A 14 -9.38 6.57 -6.36
N LYS A 15 -9.64 6.45 -7.66
CA LYS A 15 -10.72 5.61 -8.18
C LYS A 15 -10.46 4.13 -7.92
N GLU A 16 -9.24 3.67 -8.19
CA GLU A 16 -8.87 2.26 -8.08
C GLU A 16 -8.81 1.80 -6.63
N ILE A 17 -8.20 2.56 -5.71
CA ILE A 17 -8.19 2.20 -4.29
C ILE A 17 -9.61 2.16 -3.70
N LYS A 18 -10.51 3.08 -4.10
CA LYS A 18 -11.92 3.02 -3.69
C LYS A 18 -12.57 1.72 -4.15
N SER A 19 -12.31 1.29 -5.38
CA SER A 19 -12.85 0.05 -5.96
C SER A 19 -12.27 -1.19 -5.29
N VAL A 20 -10.95 -1.26 -5.11
CA VAL A 20 -10.25 -2.40 -4.51
C VAL A 20 -10.66 -2.57 -3.05
N PHE A 21 -10.66 -1.47 -2.27
CA PHE A 21 -11.08 -1.50 -0.87
C PHE A 21 -12.53 -1.98 -0.72
N THR A 22 -13.46 -1.43 -1.51
CA THR A 22 -14.87 -1.85 -1.46
C THR A 22 -15.03 -3.34 -1.77
N GLN A 23 -14.35 -3.84 -2.80
CA GLN A 23 -14.42 -5.26 -3.16
C GLN A 23 -13.80 -6.18 -2.10
N PHE A 24 -12.68 -5.77 -1.48
CA PHE A 24 -12.10 -6.47 -0.35
C PHE A 24 -13.08 -6.57 0.82
N ILE A 25 -13.68 -5.45 1.22
CA ILE A 25 -14.69 -5.43 2.29
C ILE A 25 -15.91 -6.28 1.92
N ASP A 26 -16.46 -6.14 0.72
CA ASP A 26 -17.63 -6.92 0.30
C ASP A 26 -17.39 -8.44 0.36
N LYS A 27 -16.17 -8.88 0.01
CA LYS A 27 -15.76 -10.28 0.01
C LYS A 27 -15.44 -10.83 1.41
N TYR A 28 -14.89 -9.99 2.29
CA TYR A 28 -14.29 -10.45 3.55
C TYR A 28 -14.93 -9.88 4.82
N LYS A 29 -15.96 -9.01 4.73
CA LYS A 29 -16.60 -8.38 5.90
C LYS A 29 -17.00 -9.36 7.00
N ASP A 30 -17.49 -10.55 6.64
CA ASP A 30 -17.95 -11.55 7.62
C ASP A 30 -16.78 -12.18 8.39
N LYS A 31 -15.54 -12.04 7.89
CA LYS A 31 -14.30 -12.49 8.52
C LYS A 31 -13.61 -11.41 9.38
N LYS A 32 -14.22 -10.22 9.49
CA LYS A 32 -13.70 -9.06 10.24
C LYS A 32 -12.32 -8.60 9.75
N PRO A 33 -12.25 -7.98 8.55
CA PRO A 33 -11.03 -7.37 8.05
C PRO A 33 -10.50 -6.33 9.03
N TYR A 34 -9.22 -6.40 9.37
CA TYR A 34 -8.62 -5.45 10.34
C TYR A 34 -7.47 -4.63 9.78
N ILE A 35 -6.92 -5.03 8.62
CA ILE A 35 -5.84 -4.30 7.95
C ILE A 35 -5.98 -4.39 6.43
N PHE A 36 -5.67 -3.27 5.78
CA PHE A 36 -5.58 -3.13 4.33
C PHE A 36 -4.29 -2.38 4.00
N THR A 37 -3.41 -3.03 3.26
CA THR A 37 -2.06 -2.56 2.96
C THR A 37 -1.92 -2.31 1.46
N ILE A 38 -1.52 -1.10 1.10
CA ILE A 38 -1.04 -0.80 -0.26
C ILE A 38 0.45 -1.15 -0.32
N LEU A 39 0.82 -1.93 -1.33
CA LEU A 39 2.16 -2.47 -1.54
C LEU A 39 2.79 -1.85 -2.78
N VAL A 40 4.03 -1.39 -2.65
CA VAL A 40 4.81 -0.82 -3.75
C VAL A 40 6.27 -1.29 -3.64
N PRO A 41 6.95 -1.69 -4.73
CA PRO A 41 8.36 -2.00 -4.69
C PRO A 41 9.21 -0.72 -4.69
N ASP A 42 10.35 -0.74 -4.01
CA ASP A 42 11.37 0.32 -4.07
C ASP A 42 12.00 0.46 -5.46
N TYR A 43 12.06 -0.66 -6.19
CA TYR A 43 12.58 -0.79 -7.54
C TYR A 43 11.55 -0.48 -8.64
N ILE A 44 10.77 0.61 -8.53
CA ILE A 44 9.74 1.01 -9.53
C ILE A 44 10.23 0.90 -10.99
N ALA A 45 11.51 1.15 -11.24
CA ALA A 45 12.14 1.03 -12.56
C ALA A 45 12.06 -0.37 -13.20
N THR A 46 11.92 -1.45 -12.41
CA THR A 46 11.76 -2.81 -12.94
C THR A 46 10.29 -3.19 -13.11
N ASN A 47 9.36 -2.24 -13.00
CA ASN A 47 7.96 -2.44 -13.37
C ASN A 47 7.91 -2.80 -14.87
N HIS A 48 8.03 -4.09 -15.14
CA HIS A 48 8.08 -4.72 -16.45
C HIS A 48 6.64 -5.14 -16.82
N PRO A 49 6.30 -5.36 -18.11
CA PRO A 49 4.98 -5.86 -18.53
C PRO A 49 4.47 -7.17 -17.87
N LYS A 50 5.25 -7.79 -16.97
CA LYS A 50 4.92 -9.00 -16.21
C LYS A 50 4.88 -8.76 -14.69
N SER A 51 5.05 -7.53 -14.24
CA SER A 51 5.08 -7.11 -12.85
C SER A 51 4.23 -5.85 -12.71
N TYR A 52 3.67 -5.65 -11.53
CA TYR A 52 2.82 -4.51 -11.22
C TYR A 52 3.46 -3.72 -10.09
N CYS A 53 3.53 -2.40 -10.26
CA CYS A 53 4.16 -1.50 -9.29
C CYS A 53 3.29 -1.29 -8.06
N ILE A 54 1.98 -1.33 -8.21
CA ILE A 54 1.03 -1.09 -7.12
C ILE A 54 0.16 -2.32 -7.01
N SER A 55 0.12 -2.89 -5.81
CA SER A 55 -0.79 -3.95 -5.42
C SER A 55 -1.38 -3.65 -4.04
N PHE A 56 -2.25 -4.52 -3.57
CA PHE A 56 -2.71 -4.49 -2.19
C PHE A 56 -2.64 -5.90 -1.60
N ASN A 57 -2.59 -5.96 -0.28
CA ASN A 57 -3.01 -7.14 0.46
C ASN A 57 -3.79 -6.70 1.70
N GLY A 58 -4.49 -7.61 2.34
CA GLY A 58 -5.18 -7.37 3.61
C GLY A 58 -5.18 -8.61 4.48
N ASN A 59 -5.69 -8.48 5.70
CA ASN A 59 -5.89 -9.63 6.57
C ASN A 59 -7.16 -9.47 7.40
N THR A 60 -7.68 -10.61 7.86
CA THR A 60 -8.92 -10.73 8.61
C THR A 60 -8.67 -11.41 9.95
N THR A 61 -9.48 -11.07 10.95
CA THR A 61 -9.31 -11.63 12.30
C THR A 61 -9.49 -13.14 12.25
N ASP A 62 -10.50 -13.60 11.51
CA ASP A 62 -10.82 -15.02 11.41
C ASP A 62 -9.72 -15.82 10.70
N GLU A 63 -9.01 -15.25 9.70
CA GLU A 63 -7.88 -15.92 9.04
C GLU A 63 -6.64 -15.97 9.93
N PHE A 64 -6.31 -14.86 10.60
CA PHE A 64 -5.21 -14.83 11.56
C PHE A 64 -5.39 -15.85 12.69
N GLU A 65 -6.62 -15.98 13.20
CA GLU A 65 -6.93 -16.98 14.23
C GLU A 65 -6.99 -18.42 13.67
N ALA A 66 -7.35 -18.60 12.40
CA ALA A 66 -7.35 -19.92 11.75
C ALA A 66 -5.93 -20.49 11.55
N GLU A 67 -4.91 -19.63 11.49
CA GLU A 67 -3.50 -20.02 11.46
C GLU A 67 -2.97 -20.42 12.85
N GLY A 68 -3.79 -20.31 13.89
CA GLY A 68 -3.47 -20.72 15.25
C GLY A 68 -2.94 -19.59 16.14
N TYR A 69 -2.92 -18.35 15.64
CA TYR A 69 -2.52 -17.16 16.39
C TYR A 69 -3.68 -16.59 17.20
N CYS A 70 -3.38 -15.76 18.20
CA CYS A 70 -4.39 -15.08 18.99
C CYS A 70 -4.45 -13.61 18.57
N TYR A 71 -5.59 -13.12 18.05
CA TYR A 71 -5.72 -11.73 17.61
C TYR A 71 -5.41 -10.70 18.72
N THR A 72 -5.58 -11.10 19.99
CA THR A 72 -5.31 -10.26 21.17
C THR A 72 -3.94 -10.52 21.82
N THR A 73 -3.09 -11.32 21.15
CA THR A 73 -1.75 -11.68 21.60
C THR A 73 -0.86 -10.48 21.87
N ARG A 74 0.11 -10.68 22.76
CA ARG A 74 1.22 -9.76 23.05
C ARG A 74 2.57 -10.29 22.60
N ASP A 75 2.57 -11.49 22.03
CA ASP A 75 3.78 -12.17 21.62
C ASP A 75 4.35 -11.48 20.37
N SER A 76 5.66 -11.21 20.38
CA SER A 76 6.32 -10.46 19.30
C SER A 76 6.25 -11.19 17.97
N ASP A 77 6.33 -12.52 17.99
CA ASP A 77 6.37 -13.32 16.77
C ASP A 77 4.97 -13.34 16.15
N GLU A 78 3.92 -13.55 16.96
CA GLU A 78 2.54 -13.45 16.47
C GLU A 78 2.18 -12.03 15.97
N LEU A 79 2.72 -10.98 16.60
CA LEU A 79 2.53 -9.59 16.13
C LEU A 79 3.18 -9.35 14.77
N TYR A 80 4.35 -9.95 14.52
CA TYR A 80 4.97 -9.92 13.20
C TYR A 80 4.04 -10.57 12.16
N TYR A 81 3.52 -11.77 12.41
CA TYR A 81 2.55 -12.43 11.51
C TYR A 81 1.28 -11.61 11.31
N LYS A 82 0.82 -10.90 12.34
CA LYS A 82 -0.41 -10.09 12.28
C LYS A 82 -0.29 -8.89 11.35
N TYR A 83 0.88 -8.27 11.26
CA TYR A 83 1.08 -6.99 10.59
C TYR A 83 2.01 -7.05 9.36
N CYS A 84 2.74 -8.14 9.16
CA CYS A 84 3.60 -8.36 8.00
C CYS A 84 2.80 -8.99 6.85
N SER A 85 2.57 -8.23 5.77
CA SER A 85 1.79 -8.72 4.63
C SER A 85 2.44 -9.85 3.84
N ASP A 86 3.74 -10.07 4.01
CA ASP A 86 4.47 -11.17 3.39
C ASP A 86 4.11 -12.55 3.97
N GLU A 87 3.56 -12.56 5.19
CA GLU A 87 3.14 -13.80 5.85
C GLU A 87 1.68 -14.15 5.58
N TRP A 88 0.92 -13.26 4.94
CA TRP A 88 -0.51 -13.44 4.73
C TRP A 88 -0.80 -14.22 3.46
N ASN A 89 -1.98 -14.86 3.44
CA ASN A 89 -2.56 -15.33 2.19
C ASN A 89 -2.79 -14.14 1.21
N ASP A 90 -2.70 -14.43 -0.08
CA ASP A 90 -2.93 -13.44 -1.14
C ASP A 90 -4.43 -13.12 -1.26
N HIS A 91 -4.78 -11.86 -0.98
CA HIS A 91 -6.14 -11.35 -1.09
C HIS A 91 -6.40 -10.50 -2.34
N SER A 92 -5.48 -10.50 -3.31
CA SER A 92 -5.64 -9.79 -4.59
C SER A 92 -7.02 -10.04 -5.20
N ILE A 93 -7.66 -8.98 -5.69
CA ILE A 93 -9.00 -9.08 -6.30
C ILE A 93 -8.88 -9.57 -7.75
N SER A 94 -7.75 -9.27 -8.38
CA SER A 94 -7.40 -9.65 -9.74
C SER A 94 -5.89 -9.81 -9.88
N GLU A 95 -5.43 -10.22 -11.06
CA GLU A 95 -3.98 -10.22 -11.33
C GLU A 95 -3.35 -8.82 -11.24
N ASN A 96 -4.14 -7.76 -11.50
CA ASN A 96 -3.69 -6.37 -11.48
C ASN A 96 -4.77 -5.50 -10.82
N ASP A 97 -4.65 -5.28 -9.53
CA ASP A 97 -5.66 -4.54 -8.75
C ASP A 97 -5.71 -3.04 -9.08
N PHE A 98 -4.65 -2.50 -9.71
CA PHE A 98 -4.51 -1.09 -10.08
C PHE A 98 -4.19 -0.93 -11.57
N PRO A 99 -5.07 -1.38 -12.49
CA PRO A 99 -4.73 -1.52 -13.90
C PRO A 99 -4.41 -0.19 -14.62
N GLU A 100 -5.13 0.88 -14.31
CA GLU A 100 -4.91 2.21 -14.87
C GLU A 100 -3.62 2.82 -14.33
N CYS A 101 -3.40 2.75 -13.01
CA CYS A 101 -2.19 3.30 -12.40
C CYS A 101 -0.93 2.53 -12.83
N ASN A 102 -0.97 1.20 -12.81
CA ASN A 102 0.17 0.38 -13.22
C ASN A 102 0.52 0.58 -14.69
N LYS A 103 -0.49 0.82 -15.54
CA LYS A 103 -0.26 1.20 -16.93
C LYS A 103 0.46 2.55 -17.06
N ILE A 104 0.01 3.57 -16.31
CA ILE A 104 0.66 4.90 -16.32
C ILE A 104 2.13 4.80 -15.88
N VAL A 105 2.41 4.06 -14.80
CA VAL A 105 3.78 3.84 -14.32
C VAL A 105 4.61 3.12 -15.37
N LEU A 106 4.09 2.03 -15.95
CA LEU A 106 4.80 1.27 -16.97
C LEU A 106 5.13 2.12 -18.21
N GLU A 107 4.16 2.88 -18.72
CA GLU A 107 4.37 3.79 -19.86
C GLU A 107 5.46 4.82 -19.55
N TYR A 108 5.44 5.41 -18.35
CA TYR A 108 6.47 6.34 -17.92
C TYR A 108 7.87 5.71 -17.84
N ILE A 109 7.99 4.51 -17.28
CA ILE A 109 9.28 3.81 -17.17
C ILE A 109 9.83 3.49 -18.57
N ILE A 110 9.01 2.96 -19.47
CA ILE A 110 9.42 2.65 -20.86
C ILE A 110 9.88 3.92 -21.59
N GLU A 111 9.12 5.02 -21.49
CA GLU A 111 9.47 6.27 -22.16
C GLU A 111 10.77 6.90 -21.67
N ASN A 112 11.23 6.53 -20.47
CA ASN A 112 12.38 7.09 -19.80
C ASN A 112 13.51 6.07 -19.56
N GLU A 113 13.43 4.86 -20.11
CA GLU A 113 14.35 3.75 -19.81
C GLU A 113 15.84 4.14 -19.93
N ASN A 114 16.16 4.99 -20.91
CA ASN A 114 17.53 5.41 -21.22
C ASN A 114 18.09 6.49 -20.29
N VAL A 115 17.27 7.03 -19.39
CA VAL A 115 17.64 8.11 -18.46
C VAL A 115 17.34 7.79 -16.99
N ILE A 116 16.75 6.62 -16.71
CA ILE A 116 16.51 6.14 -15.33
C ILE A 116 17.82 5.77 -14.64
N SER A 117 18.76 5.19 -15.38
CA SER A 117 20.07 4.78 -14.86
C SER A 117 21.21 5.52 -15.56
N ASN A 118 22.27 5.80 -14.81
CA ASN A 118 23.49 6.40 -15.32
C ASN A 118 24.48 5.32 -15.83
N LYS A 119 25.63 5.75 -16.34
CA LYS A 119 26.65 4.84 -16.92
C LYS A 119 27.25 3.85 -15.92
N ASP A 120 27.10 4.12 -14.62
CA ASP A 120 27.56 3.27 -13.53
C ASP A 120 26.44 2.36 -13.00
N TYR A 121 25.32 2.25 -13.74
CA TYR A 121 24.13 1.48 -13.38
C TYR A 121 23.42 1.93 -12.08
N ASN A 122 23.72 3.15 -11.61
CA ASN A 122 22.99 3.76 -10.50
C ASN A 122 21.78 4.52 -11.03
N TYR A 123 20.72 4.63 -10.22
CA TYR A 123 19.60 5.51 -10.56
C TYR A 123 20.04 6.97 -10.65
N THR A 124 19.44 7.72 -11.58
CA THR A 124 19.68 9.15 -11.72
C THR A 124 18.97 9.94 -10.62
N ASP A 125 19.52 11.10 -10.23
CA ASP A 125 18.89 11.99 -9.24
C ASP A 125 17.45 12.37 -9.63
N GLU A 126 17.20 12.53 -10.94
CA GLU A 126 15.86 12.81 -11.47
C GLU A 126 14.89 11.65 -11.23
N PHE A 127 15.35 10.41 -11.36
CA PHE A 127 14.55 9.22 -11.06
C PHE A 127 14.31 9.05 -9.55
N LEU A 128 15.34 9.32 -8.74
CA LEU A 128 15.21 9.30 -7.27
C LEU A 128 14.16 10.30 -6.80
N GLN A 129 14.19 11.54 -7.33
CA GLN A 129 13.18 12.55 -7.03
C GLN A 129 11.78 12.12 -7.47
N PHE A 130 11.65 11.58 -8.70
CA PHE A 130 10.37 11.03 -9.16
C PHE A 130 9.82 9.96 -8.22
N ARG A 131 10.68 9.04 -7.75
CA ARG A 131 10.28 7.95 -6.86
C ARG A 131 9.76 8.49 -5.52
N GLU A 132 10.44 9.48 -4.94
CA GLU A 132 9.98 10.14 -3.72
C GLU A 132 8.62 10.83 -3.93
N ASP A 133 8.50 11.62 -5.01
CA ASP A 133 7.25 12.32 -5.36
C ASP A 133 6.10 11.32 -5.62
N PHE A 134 6.42 10.16 -6.19
CA PHE A 134 5.46 9.07 -6.44
C PHE A 134 4.94 8.45 -5.14
N PHE A 135 5.83 8.08 -4.21
CA PHE A 135 5.41 7.54 -2.91
C PHE A 135 4.62 8.57 -2.11
N ASP A 136 5.07 9.82 -2.08
CA ASP A 136 4.36 10.90 -1.39
C ASP A 136 2.96 11.15 -2.01
N THR A 137 2.82 11.07 -3.34
CA THR A 137 1.52 11.16 -4.02
C THR A 137 0.57 10.06 -3.59
N LEU A 138 1.05 8.81 -3.49
CA LEU A 138 0.25 7.67 -3.03
C LEU A 138 -0.20 7.89 -1.59
N ILE A 139 0.72 8.21 -0.68
CA ILE A 139 0.44 8.46 0.74
C ILE A 139 -0.58 9.59 0.90
N LYS A 140 -0.35 10.74 0.25
CA LYS A 140 -1.28 11.88 0.29
C LYS A 140 -2.66 11.57 -0.26
N SER A 141 -2.75 10.67 -1.24
CA SER A 141 -4.05 10.23 -1.78
C SER A 141 -4.79 9.36 -0.77
N ILE A 142 -4.09 8.51 -0.02
CA ILE A 142 -4.69 7.72 1.07
C ILE A 142 -5.12 8.64 2.23
N GLU A 143 -4.29 9.62 2.60
CA GLU A 143 -4.63 10.65 3.60
C GLU A 143 -5.90 11.43 3.20
N GLN A 144 -6.01 11.79 1.92
CA GLN A 144 -7.22 12.44 1.39
C GLN A 144 -8.46 11.56 1.60
N LEU A 145 -8.39 10.26 1.30
CA LEU A 145 -9.50 9.33 1.49
C LEU A 145 -9.89 9.15 2.95
N ARG A 146 -8.90 9.16 3.85
CA ARG A 146 -9.14 9.17 5.30
C ARG A 146 -9.87 10.45 5.73
N ALA A 147 -9.42 11.62 5.25
CA ALA A 147 -10.06 12.90 5.55
C ALA A 147 -11.48 13.00 4.98
N GLU A 148 -11.75 12.35 3.85
CA GLU A 148 -13.09 12.20 3.25
C GLU A 148 -13.97 11.16 3.98
N GLU A 149 -13.48 10.52 5.06
CA GLU A 149 -14.12 9.40 5.77
C GLU A 149 -14.52 8.23 4.85
N PHE A 150 -13.86 8.06 3.69
CA PHE A 150 -14.23 7.06 2.70
C PHE A 150 -14.20 5.64 3.29
N PHE A 151 -13.10 5.25 3.94
CA PHE A 151 -12.94 3.90 4.49
C PHE A 151 -14.04 3.56 5.50
N LYS A 152 -14.34 4.51 6.40
CA LYS A 152 -15.40 4.41 7.40
C LYS A 152 -16.81 4.36 6.80
N SER A 153 -17.01 5.03 5.66
CA SER A 153 -18.28 5.00 4.93
C SER A 153 -18.58 3.63 4.30
N VAL A 154 -17.53 2.89 3.93
CA VAL A 154 -17.62 1.54 3.34
C VAL A 154 -17.62 0.45 4.40
N TYR A 155 -16.79 0.60 5.44
CA TYR A 155 -16.68 -0.35 6.55
C TYR A 155 -16.74 0.39 7.89
N GLN A 156 -17.84 0.19 8.63
CA GLN A 156 -18.10 0.94 9.86
C GLN A 156 -17.25 0.49 11.06
N GLU A 157 -16.67 -0.71 10.98
CA GLU A 157 -15.71 -1.19 11.98
C GLU A 157 -14.31 -0.61 11.72
N HIS A 158 -13.42 -0.75 12.71
CA HIS A 158 -12.06 -0.23 12.59
C HIS A 158 -11.24 -1.06 11.61
N ILE A 159 -10.53 -0.37 10.72
CA ILE A 159 -9.58 -0.99 9.81
C ILE A 159 -8.30 -0.15 9.74
N LEU A 160 -7.18 -0.81 9.95
CA LEU A 160 -5.87 -0.21 9.81
C LEU A 160 -5.55 -0.07 8.32
N ILE A 161 -5.07 1.09 7.93
CA ILE A 161 -4.57 1.35 6.58
C ILE A 161 -3.06 1.44 6.65
N ASN A 162 -2.38 0.60 5.89
CA ASN A 162 -0.93 0.58 5.82
C ASN A 162 -0.46 0.91 4.40
N PHE A 163 0.76 1.46 4.30
CA PHE A 163 1.44 1.70 3.05
C PHE A 163 2.86 1.19 3.20
N GLU A 164 3.23 0.20 2.40
CA GLU A 164 4.52 -0.46 2.48
C GLU A 164 5.31 -0.29 1.20
N VAL A 165 6.56 0.16 1.37
CA VAL A 165 7.57 0.14 0.32
C VAL A 165 8.70 -0.77 0.78
N ARG A 166 8.79 -1.95 0.17
CA ARG A 166 9.76 -2.98 0.56
C ARG A 166 11.18 -2.43 0.55
N GLU A 167 11.92 -2.65 1.63
CA GLU A 167 13.35 -2.32 1.76
C GLU A 167 13.73 -0.84 1.53
N TYR A 168 12.76 0.08 1.49
CA TYR A 168 13.00 1.50 1.24
C TYR A 168 13.03 2.34 2.51
N TYR A 169 11.91 2.35 3.24
CA TYR A 169 11.76 3.14 4.45
C TYR A 169 12.36 2.44 5.65
N GLN A 170 12.97 3.22 6.55
CA GLN A 170 13.34 2.73 7.88
C GLN A 170 12.08 2.52 8.73
N GLU A 171 12.20 1.75 9.81
CA GLU A 171 11.09 1.43 10.72
C GLU A 171 10.40 2.70 11.27
N ASP A 172 11.18 3.71 11.68
CA ASP A 172 10.65 4.98 12.18
C ASP A 172 9.83 5.73 11.11
N GLU A 173 10.27 5.71 9.85
CA GLU A 173 9.58 6.36 8.74
C GLU A 173 8.27 5.64 8.41
N MET A 174 8.31 4.30 8.37
CA MET A 174 7.14 3.44 8.21
C MET A 174 6.11 3.70 9.31
N LEU A 175 6.58 3.83 10.55
CA LEU A 175 5.72 4.12 11.70
C LEU A 175 5.07 5.50 11.59
N GLU A 176 5.81 6.52 11.16
CA GLU A 176 5.26 7.86 10.95
C GLU A 176 4.22 7.89 9.81
N ILE A 177 4.46 7.17 8.71
CA ILE A 177 3.47 6.99 7.64
C ILE A 177 2.23 6.28 8.22
N PHE A 178 2.40 5.18 8.94
CA PHE A 178 1.30 4.44 9.54
C PHE A 178 0.46 5.32 10.48
N LYS A 179 1.10 6.17 11.30
CA LYS A 179 0.39 7.14 12.15
C LYS A 179 -0.40 8.16 11.35
N ARG A 180 0.12 8.64 10.23
CA ARG A 180 -0.57 9.59 9.33
C ARG A 180 -1.80 8.97 8.67
N LEU A 181 -1.75 7.68 8.37
CA LEU A 181 -2.82 6.95 7.68
C LEU A 181 -3.93 6.44 8.61
N ASN A 182 -3.81 6.59 9.94
CA ASN A 182 -4.75 6.02 10.90
C ASN A 182 -5.18 7.03 11.97
N THR A 183 -6.43 6.90 12.43
CA THR A 183 -6.96 7.73 13.51
C THR A 183 -6.32 7.38 14.85
N LYS A 184 -6.38 8.28 15.84
CA LYS A 184 -5.90 7.98 17.20
C LYS A 184 -6.60 6.76 17.83
N GLU A 185 -7.85 6.51 17.47
CA GLU A 185 -8.62 5.37 17.97
C GLU A 185 -8.10 4.07 17.39
N GLU A 186 -7.97 3.98 16.05
CA GLU A 186 -7.35 2.84 15.35
C GLU A 186 -5.91 2.63 15.82
N LEU A 187 -5.15 3.71 15.94
CA LEU A 187 -3.81 3.67 16.51
C LEU A 187 -3.81 3.26 17.97
N SER A 188 -4.85 3.47 18.78
CA SER A 188 -4.85 2.96 20.16
C SER A 188 -5.05 1.44 20.23
N ILE A 189 -5.66 0.87 19.19
CA ILE A 189 -5.73 -0.57 18.98
C ILE A 189 -4.34 -1.11 18.64
N TYR A 190 -3.52 -0.31 17.93
CA TYR A 190 -2.13 -0.62 17.54
C TYR A 190 -1.05 -0.21 18.58
N ALA A 191 -1.22 0.90 19.29
CA ALA A 191 -0.27 1.55 20.21
C ALA A 191 -0.30 0.94 21.61
N LYS A 192 -1.16 -0.03 21.85
CA LYS A 192 -0.94 -0.98 22.95
C LYS A 192 0.30 -1.86 22.71
N TRP A 193 0.93 -1.74 21.54
CA TRP A 193 1.93 -2.68 21.02
C TRP A 193 3.19 -2.01 20.42
N LEU A 194 3.24 -0.67 20.42
CA LEU A 194 4.49 0.12 20.34
C LEU A 194 4.96 0.41 21.78
#